data_AF-A0A2V0QE18-F1
#
_entry.id   AF-A0A2V0QE18-F1
#
_cell.length_a   1.000
_cell.length_b   1.000
_cell.length_c   1.000
_cell.angle_alpha   90.00
_cell.angle_beta   90.00
_cell.angle_gamma   90.00
#
_symmetry.space_group_name_H-M   'P 1'
#
loop_
_entity.id
_entity.type
_entity.pdbx_description
1 polymer ?
#
loop_
_entity_poly.entity_id
_entity_poly.type
_entity_poly.pdbx_seq_one_letter_code
_entity_poly.pdbx_strand_id
1 'polypeptide(L)'
;MNDYYEFLPSGLLPETIDEALEAVMHVANRVLVKCSALSLAALKEGTPSISEIAVSLRLICRLVEDLQELGAPSDDIFTAAKAHEYTDHVEAIAKAIERGDEAGLKYEINELNSRSFIV
;
A
#
# COMPACT_ATOMS: atom_id res chain seq x y z
N MET A 1 2.91 16.16 -17.70
CA MET A 1 1.60 15.49 -17.83
C MET A 1 1.65 14.38 -16.79
N ASN A 2 0.95 14.56 -15.67
CA ASN A 2 1.04 13.71 -14.49
C ASN A 2 -0.02 12.62 -14.60
N ASP A 3 0.33 11.47 -15.16
CA ASP A 3 -0.56 10.30 -15.29
C ASP A 3 -0.57 9.49 -13.99
N TYR A 4 -1.11 10.07 -12.91
CA TYR A 4 -1.31 9.38 -11.62
C TYR A 4 -2.68 8.69 -11.50
N TYR A 5 -3.33 8.40 -12.63
CA TYR A 5 -4.61 7.70 -12.68
C TYR A 5 -4.41 6.22 -13.00
N GLU A 6 -3.98 5.43 -12.02
CA GLU A 6 -4.31 4.00 -12.01
C GLU A 6 -5.01 3.65 -10.70
N PHE A 7 -6.29 3.99 -10.77
CA PHE A 7 -7.48 3.53 -10.10
C PHE A 7 -7.51 2.06 -9.60
N LEU A 8 -8.55 1.77 -8.81
CA LEU A 8 -9.10 0.44 -8.58
C LEU A 8 -9.08 -0.44 -9.86
N PRO A 9 -9.19 -1.78 -9.75
CA PRO A 9 -9.30 -2.66 -10.93
C PRO A 9 -10.37 -2.22 -11.95
N SER A 10 -11.36 -1.44 -11.51
CA SER A 10 -12.45 -0.84 -12.28
C SER A 10 -12.10 0.42 -13.09
N GLY A 11 -10.97 1.09 -12.83
CA GLY A 11 -10.68 2.38 -13.48
C GLY A 11 -11.40 3.60 -12.88
N LEU A 12 -12.05 3.45 -11.71
CA LEU A 12 -12.82 4.51 -11.03
C LEU A 12 -12.24 4.88 -9.67
N LEU A 13 -12.43 6.15 -9.25
CA LEU A 13 -12.02 6.62 -7.93
C LEU A 13 -12.87 5.86 -6.90
N PRO A 14 -12.34 5.51 -5.72
CA PRO A 14 -13.15 4.93 -4.68
C PRO A 14 -14.28 5.91 -4.30
N GLU A 15 -15.51 5.42 -4.34
CA GLU A 15 -16.72 6.13 -3.95
C GLU A 15 -17.13 5.80 -2.51
N THR A 16 -16.60 4.71 -1.95
CA THR A 16 -16.84 4.26 -0.58
C THR A 16 -15.56 4.14 0.23
N ILE A 17 -15.70 4.05 1.56
CA ILE A 17 -14.59 3.78 2.48
C ILE A 17 -13.97 2.41 2.18
N ASP A 18 -14.79 1.39 1.98
CA ASP A 18 -14.32 0.02 1.75
C ASP A 18 -13.53 -0.05 0.44
N GLU A 19 -14.00 0.62 -0.63
CA GLU A 19 -13.26 0.75 -1.88
C GLU A 19 -11.94 1.50 -1.71
N ALA A 20 -11.90 2.54 -0.87
CA ALA A 20 -10.66 3.26 -0.59
C ALA A 20 -9.62 2.38 0.13
N LEU A 21 -10.07 1.56 1.08
CA LEU A 21 -9.22 0.62 1.82
C LEU A 21 -8.76 -0.55 0.92
N GLU A 22 -9.62 -1.04 0.03
CA GLU A 22 -9.24 -2.01 -1.01
C GLU A 22 -8.19 -1.43 -1.96
N ALA A 23 -8.34 -0.18 -2.38
CA ALA A 23 -7.34 0.50 -3.20
C ALA A 23 -5.98 0.55 -2.51
N VAL A 24 -5.94 0.80 -1.19
CA VAL A 24 -4.70 0.75 -0.40
C VAL A 24 -4.04 -0.64 -0.49
N MET A 25 -4.81 -1.70 -0.26
CA MET A 25 -4.30 -3.08 -0.33
C MET A 25 -3.81 -3.44 -1.75
N HIS A 26 -4.51 -3.00 -2.79
CA HIS A 26 -4.08 -3.20 -4.18
C HIS A 26 -2.77 -2.48 -4.50
N VAL A 27 -2.61 -1.22 -4.06
CA VAL A 27 -1.36 -0.50 -4.26
C VAL A 27 -0.22 -1.16 -3.50
N ALA A 28 -0.45 -1.64 -2.27
CA ALA A 28 0.55 -2.41 -1.52
C ALA A 28 0.95 -3.70 -2.26
N ASN A 29 0.01 -4.39 -2.90
CA ASN A 29 0.32 -5.56 -3.74
C ASN A 29 1.21 -5.19 -4.93
N ARG A 30 0.93 -4.06 -5.58
CA ARG A 30 1.74 -3.59 -6.72
C ARG A 30 3.16 -3.25 -6.29
N VAL A 31 3.33 -2.66 -5.10
CA VAL A 31 4.66 -2.46 -4.49
C VAL A 31 5.37 -3.79 -4.31
N LEU A 32 4.70 -4.80 -3.75
CA LEU A 32 5.26 -6.12 -3.55
C LEU A 32 5.75 -6.77 -4.85
N VAL A 33 4.91 -6.74 -5.89
CA VAL A 33 5.24 -7.29 -7.21
C VAL A 33 6.47 -6.58 -7.79
N LYS A 34 6.53 -5.24 -7.69
CA LYS A 34 7.71 -4.46 -8.11
C LYS A 34 8.96 -4.87 -7.34
N CYS A 35 8.87 -4.98 -6.02
CA CYS A 35 9.99 -5.33 -5.15
C CYS A 35 10.50 -6.76 -5.37
N SER A 36 9.63 -7.67 -5.83
CA SER A 36 10.00 -9.05 -6.16
C SER A 36 10.69 -9.18 -7.53
N ALA A 37 10.47 -8.20 -8.42
CA ALA A 37 10.95 -8.24 -9.80
C ALA A 37 12.20 -7.38 -10.07
N LEU A 38 12.45 -6.36 -9.26
CA LEU A 38 13.49 -5.36 -9.51
C LEU A 38 14.65 -5.47 -8.50
N SER A 39 15.83 -5.03 -8.93
CA SER A 39 16.97 -4.90 -8.02
C SER A 39 16.80 -3.72 -7.08
N LEU A 40 17.51 -3.75 -5.94
CA LEU A 40 17.53 -2.65 -4.96
C LEU A 40 17.89 -1.30 -5.59
N ALA A 41 18.86 -1.29 -6.52
CA ALA A 41 19.26 -0.09 -7.24
C ALA A 41 18.11 0.47 -8.10
N ALA A 42 17.42 -0.38 -8.85
CA ALA A 42 16.27 0.03 -9.66
C ALA A 42 15.09 0.52 -8.80
N LEU A 43 14.86 -0.09 -7.63
CA LEU A 43 13.82 0.34 -6.69
C LEU A 43 14.09 1.74 -6.11
N LYS A 44 15.36 2.10 -5.89
CA LYS A 44 15.75 3.45 -5.43
C LYS A 44 15.50 4.55 -6.46
N GLU A 45 15.56 4.21 -7.74
CA GLU A 45 15.36 5.15 -8.86
C GLU A 45 13.88 5.30 -9.25
N GLY A 46 12.98 4.50 -8.66
CA GLY A 46 11.56 4.52 -8.96
C GLY A 46 10.91 5.87 -8.66
N THR A 47 10.04 6.33 -9.58
CA THR A 47 9.17 7.49 -9.38
C THR A 47 7.70 7.07 -9.56
N PRO A 48 6.81 7.32 -8.58
CA PRO A 48 7.13 7.76 -7.22
C PRO A 48 7.98 6.71 -6.49
N SER A 49 8.77 7.18 -5.53
CA SER A 49 9.54 6.30 -4.65
C SER A 49 8.61 5.47 -3.78
N ILE A 50 9.06 4.30 -3.31
CA ILE A 50 8.26 3.45 -2.43
C ILE A 50 7.93 4.18 -1.11
N SER A 51 8.81 5.06 -0.63
CA SER A 51 8.56 5.91 0.54
C SER A 51 7.41 6.90 0.32
N GLU A 52 7.34 7.54 -0.85
CA GLU A 52 6.22 8.44 -1.20
C GLU A 52 4.89 7.68 -1.32
N ILE A 53 4.94 6.46 -1.86
CA ILE A 53 3.77 5.57 -1.89
C ILE A 53 3.33 5.26 -0.46
N ALA A 54 4.25 4.85 0.41
CA ALA A 54 3.95 4.50 1.80
C ALA A 54 3.27 5.66 2.56
N VAL A 55 3.79 6.88 2.41
CA VAL A 55 3.19 8.09 2.98
C VAL A 55 1.77 8.31 2.46
N SER A 56 1.54 8.12 1.16
CA SER A 56 0.23 8.30 0.55
C SER A 56 -0.79 7.28 1.08
N LEU A 57 -0.39 6.01 1.20
CA LEU A 57 -1.25 4.97 1.76
C LEU A 57 -1.61 5.26 3.23
N ARG A 58 -0.64 5.72 4.02
CA ARG A 58 -0.89 6.08 5.42
C ARG A 58 -1.87 7.24 5.55
N LEU A 59 -1.78 8.25 4.68
CA LEU A 59 -2.69 9.38 4.68
C LEU A 59 -4.13 8.94 4.38
N ILE A 60 -4.32 8.01 3.43
CA ILE A 60 -5.64 7.46 3.12
C ILE A 60 -6.19 6.69 4.32
N CYS A 61 -5.38 5.82 4.94
CA CYS A 61 -5.80 5.07 6.12
C CYS A 61 -6.27 5.99 7.26
N ARG A 62 -5.50 7.04 7.58
CA ARG A 62 -5.87 8.02 8.61
C ARG A 62 -7.13 8.80 8.27
N LEU A 63 -7.28 9.21 7.02
CA LEU A 63 -8.49 9.91 6.58
C LEU A 63 -9.72 9.02 6.74
N VAL A 64 -9.61 7.73 6.41
CA VAL A 64 -10.68 6.76 6.63
C VAL A 64 -11.01 6.63 8.12
N GLU A 65 -10.01 6.49 8.99
CA GLU A 65 -10.20 6.46 10.45
C GLU A 65 -10.96 7.70 10.93
N ASP A 66 -10.52 8.91 10.53
CA ASP A 66 -11.18 10.17 10.88
C ASP A 66 -12.65 10.21 10.41
N LEU A 67 -12.94 9.71 9.20
CA LEU A 67 -14.30 9.67 8.66
C LEU A 67 -15.18 8.66 9.41
N GLN A 68 -14.64 7.49 9.76
CA GLN A 68 -15.34 6.47 10.56
C GLN A 68 -15.66 7.00 11.96
N GLU A 69 -14.73 7.73 12.60
CA GLU A 69 -14.98 8.41 13.89
C GLU A 69 -16.11 9.45 13.81
N LEU A 70 -16.27 10.09 12.65
CA LEU A 70 -17.38 11.02 12.37
C LEU A 70 -18.69 10.33 11.97
N GLY A 71 -18.73 8.99 11.95
CA GLY A 71 -19.93 8.19 11.68
C GLY A 71 -20.16 7.85 10.21
N ALA A 72 -19.12 7.97 9.37
CA ALA A 72 -19.21 7.45 8.00
C ALA A 72 -19.35 5.91 8.02
N PRO A 73 -20.29 5.34 7.24
CA PRO A 73 -20.51 3.91 7.21
C PRO A 73 -19.34 3.17 6.54
N SER A 74 -19.00 2.01 7.08
CA SER A 74 -18.11 1.02 6.48
C SER A 74 -18.68 -0.35 6.79
N ASP A 75 -18.74 -1.20 5.77
CA ASP A 75 -19.37 -2.50 5.88
C ASP A 75 -18.43 -3.54 6.54
N ASP A 76 -17.12 -3.27 6.57
CA ASP A 76 -16.12 -4.20 7.10
C ASP A 76 -14.99 -3.54 7.90
N ILE A 77 -15.07 -3.68 9.23
CA ILE A 77 -14.03 -3.23 10.18
C ILE A 77 -12.70 -3.96 9.98
N PHE A 78 -12.70 -5.20 9.46
CA PHE A 78 -11.49 -5.97 9.22
C PHE A 78 -10.70 -5.44 8.03
N THR A 79 -11.37 -4.81 7.06
CA THR A 79 -10.73 -4.20 5.89
C THR A 79 -9.83 -3.03 6.29
N ALA A 80 -10.27 -2.22 7.27
CA ALA A 80 -9.45 -1.13 7.81
C ALA A 80 -8.18 -1.66 8.47
N ALA A 81 -8.31 -2.58 9.43
CA ALA A 81 -7.17 -3.18 10.13
C ALA A 81 -6.16 -3.81 9.13
N LYS A 82 -6.68 -4.45 8.09
CA LYS A 82 -5.87 -5.04 7.04
C LYS A 82 -5.15 -3.97 6.21
N ALA A 83 -5.84 -2.94 5.72
CA ALA A 83 -5.20 -1.85 4.97
C ALA A 83 -4.05 -1.19 5.75
N HIS A 84 -4.20 -1.04 7.07
CA HIS A 84 -3.13 -0.58 7.95
C HIS A 84 -1.93 -1.52 7.95
N GLU A 85 -2.16 -2.81 8.12
CA GLU A 85 -1.08 -3.81 8.11
C GLU A 85 -0.32 -3.83 6.78
N TYR A 86 -1.02 -3.76 5.65
CA TYR A 86 -0.38 -3.67 4.33
C TYR A 86 0.43 -2.37 4.18
N THR A 87 -0.07 -1.26 4.72
CA THR A 87 0.64 0.01 4.74
C THR A 87 1.91 -0.07 5.59
N ASP A 88 1.85 -0.71 6.77
CA ASP A 88 3.00 -0.92 7.66
C ASP A 88 4.13 -1.68 6.93
N HIS A 89 3.78 -2.74 6.19
CA HIS A 89 4.76 -3.49 5.42
C HIS A 89 5.35 -2.68 4.26
N VAL A 90 4.56 -1.86 3.56
CA VAL A 90 5.08 -0.97 2.52
C VAL A 90 6.06 0.07 3.11
N GLU A 91 5.78 0.59 4.31
CA GLU A 91 6.74 1.45 5.03
C GLU A 91 8.02 0.71 5.43
N ALA A 92 7.92 -0.56 5.84
CA ALA A 92 9.09 -1.37 6.18
C ALA A 92 9.96 -1.65 4.94
N ILE A 93 9.33 -1.99 3.81
CA ILE A 93 9.99 -2.11 2.49
C ILE A 93 10.71 -0.82 2.13
N ALA A 94 10.03 0.33 2.24
CA ALA A 94 10.62 1.63 1.93
C ALA A 94 11.89 1.89 2.76
N LYS A 95 11.83 1.65 4.08
CA LYS A 95 12.98 1.79 4.99
C LYS A 95 14.12 0.82 4.63
N ALA A 96 13.81 -0.41 4.26
CA ALA A 96 14.81 -1.39 3.84
C ALA A 96 15.51 -0.94 2.54
N ILE A 97 14.76 -0.42 1.57
CA ILE A 97 15.30 0.15 0.33
C ILE A 97 16.26 1.31 0.63
N GLU A 98 15.82 2.28 1.41
CA GLU A 98 16.63 3.46 1.78
C GLU A 98 17.96 3.07 2.45
N ARG A 99 17.90 2.11 3.37
CA ARG A 99 19.06 1.60 4.12
C ARG A 99 19.96 0.67 3.32
N GLY A 100 19.52 0.22 2.15
CA GLY A 100 20.23 -0.81 1.38
C GLY A 100 20.18 -2.19 2.05
N ASP A 101 19.17 -2.45 2.88
CA ASP A 101 19.01 -3.69 3.63
C ASP A 101 18.27 -4.74 2.79
N GLU A 102 19.03 -5.52 2.01
CA GLU A 102 18.47 -6.59 1.17
C GLU A 102 17.80 -7.71 1.98
N ALA A 103 18.32 -8.00 3.18
CA ALA A 103 17.76 -9.04 4.04
C ALA A 103 16.41 -8.62 4.60
N GLY A 104 16.31 -7.38 5.11
CA GLY A 104 15.06 -6.78 5.55
C GLY A 104 14.05 -6.68 4.41
N LEU A 105 14.47 -6.24 3.23
CA LEU A 105 13.60 -6.19 2.05
C LEU A 105 13.03 -7.58 1.71
N LYS A 106 13.87 -8.61 1.69
CA LYS A 106 13.42 -9.98 1.41
C LYS A 106 12.48 -10.52 2.47
N TYR A 107 12.71 -10.20 3.74
CA TYR A 107 11.82 -10.57 4.84
C TYR A 107 10.43 -9.99 4.63
N GLU A 108 10.33 -8.67 4.41
CA GLU A 108 9.04 -8.00 4.21
C GLU A 108 8.30 -8.50 2.97
N ILE A 109 9.02 -8.76 1.88
CA ILE A 109 8.43 -9.37 0.66
C ILE A 109 7.81 -10.74 0.97
N ASN A 110 8.49 -11.58 1.76
CA ASN A 110 7.97 -12.90 2.10
C ASN A 110 6.76 -12.81 3.04
N GLU A 111 6.81 -11.93 4.04
CA GLU A 111 5.69 -11.70 4.95
C GLU A 111 4.44 -11.25 4.17
N LEU A 112 4.57 -10.22 3.32
CA LEU A 112 3.47 -9.74 2.47
C LEU A 112 2.95 -10.82 1.50
N ASN A 113 3.83 -11.61 0.86
CA ASN A 113 3.41 -12.69 -0.05
C ASN A 113 2.69 -13.83 0.67
N SER A 114 3.05 -14.11 1.94
CA SER A 114 2.42 -15.18 2.72
C SER A 114 1.00 -14.84 3.17
N ARG A 115 0.64 -13.56 3.11
CA ARG A 115 -0.68 -13.06 3.48
C ARG A 115 -1.59 -13.14 2.26
N SER A 116 -2.79 -13.68 2.46
CA SER A 116 -3.80 -13.66 1.41
C SER A 116 -4.19 -12.20 1.15
N PHE A 117 -3.69 -11.60 0.07
CA PHE A 117 -4.38 -10.48 -0.57
C PHE A 117 -5.79 -11.01 -0.85
N ILE A 118 -6.81 -10.41 -0.24
CA ILE A 118 -8.18 -10.87 -0.45
C ILE A 118 -8.47 -10.84 -1.95
N VAL A 119 -9.05 -11.95 -2.43
CA VAL A 119 -9.65 -12.14 -3.76
C VAL A 119 -11.13 -11.85 -3.62
#